data_AF-A0A3A8MM02-F1
#
_entry.id   AF-A0A3A8MM02-F1
#
_cell.length_a   1.000
_cell.length_b   1.000
_cell.length_c   1.000
_cell.angle_alpha   90.00
_cell.angle_beta   90.00
_cell.angle_gamma   90.00
#
_symmetry.space_group_name_H-M   'P 1'
#
loop_
_entity.id
_entity.type
_entity.pdbx_description
1 polymer ?
#
loop_
_entity_poly.entity_id
_entity_poly.type
_entity_poly.pdbx_seq_one_letter_code
_entity_poly.pdbx_strand_id
1 'polypeptide(L)'
;MSIDTPDAPSSPAPAPRSPIRYPLVMKWVRRTHMYLGLLLFPWMIVFGVSGVLFNHPDVGEDVAVREVPAEQLQAITGMAPVAPEAVAKQLVEQLNANGGTYRLESSSDPHFSGFTVLLAPGEGVNNIVIVNLDEGSATVSTRSTVSPKPKLEAPFAGDTVTLPEYSMAAIEAKLAPLLTKLDVPAKSAPKSSPRGAPELRFKMLDANQQAWNVTYNLGSGLVDGRPADAARVLSVNELLTKLHVLHHYPSNFGVMWLWALFADVSGVMIVFWALSGLFMWWQMRPTRVLGIGALSLAIGLGLAVIGGTLVDLQFGNVQKRTGPGDGAQPKPKPAPAGETKPAAPPAAVTTDAEADHH
;
A
#
# COMPACT_ATOMS: atom_id res chain seq x y z
N MET A 1 63.71 -44.91 70.52
CA MET A 1 64.07 -44.24 69.25
C MET A 1 62.82 -44.30 68.38
N SER A 2 61.93 -43.32 68.54
CA SER A 2 60.69 -43.22 67.76
C SER A 2 60.97 -42.35 66.54
N ILE A 3 60.68 -42.87 65.36
CA ILE A 3 60.87 -42.17 64.09
C ILE A 3 59.63 -41.31 63.86
N ASP A 4 59.84 -39.99 63.93
CA ASP A 4 58.88 -38.95 63.59
C ASP A 4 58.60 -39.01 62.08
N THR A 5 57.33 -39.06 61.69
CA THR A 5 56.92 -39.01 60.28
C THR A 5 56.43 -37.59 59.99
N PRO A 6 56.97 -36.86 58.99
CA PRO A 6 56.54 -35.49 58.75
C PRO A 6 55.16 -35.45 58.09
N ASP A 7 54.27 -34.64 58.66
CA ASP A 7 52.94 -34.33 58.12
C ASP A 7 53.03 -33.77 56.70
N ALA A 8 52.23 -34.35 55.79
CA ALA A 8 52.09 -33.86 54.43
C ALA A 8 51.32 -32.52 54.41
N PRO A 9 51.71 -31.54 53.56
CA PRO A 9 51.00 -30.27 53.47
C PRO A 9 49.59 -30.47 52.91
N SER A 10 48.60 -29.98 53.65
CA SER A 10 47.20 -29.96 53.24
C SER A 10 47.02 -29.13 51.96
N SER A 11 46.46 -29.76 50.92
CA SER A 11 46.15 -29.08 49.66
C SER A 11 45.14 -27.94 49.92
N PRO A 12 45.32 -26.75 49.31
CA PRO A 12 44.38 -25.65 49.47
C PRO A 12 43.02 -26.03 48.88
N ALA A 13 41.95 -25.80 49.65
CA ALA A 13 40.58 -26.04 49.22
C ALA A 13 40.27 -25.25 47.93
N PRO A 14 39.56 -25.84 46.95
CA PRO A 14 39.23 -25.15 45.71
C PRO A 14 38.36 -23.93 45.99
N ALA A 15 38.76 -22.76 45.50
CA ALA A 15 37.99 -21.53 45.62
C ALA A 15 36.57 -21.71 45.04
N PRO A 16 35.52 -21.16 45.69
CA PRO A 16 34.15 -21.30 45.21
C PRO A 16 34.02 -20.63 43.83
N ARG A 17 33.75 -21.44 42.80
CA ARG A 17 33.39 -20.93 41.47
C ARG A 17 32.10 -20.12 41.63
N SER A 18 32.16 -18.83 41.31
CA SER A 18 30.97 -17.97 41.34
C SER A 18 29.86 -18.60 40.47
N PRO A 19 28.62 -18.69 40.95
CA PRO A 19 27.55 -19.28 40.17
C PRO A 19 27.30 -18.36 38.98
N ILE A 20 27.65 -18.87 37.81
CA ILE A 20 27.50 -18.23 36.51
C ILE A 20 26.07 -17.68 36.44
N ARG A 21 25.88 -16.38 36.20
CA ARG A 21 24.54 -15.71 36.10
C ARG A 21 23.70 -16.18 34.91
N TYR A 22 24.30 -16.93 34.00
CA TYR A 22 23.74 -17.42 32.74
C TYR A 22 22.45 -18.28 32.85
N PRO A 23 22.33 -19.29 33.73
CA PRO A 23 21.12 -20.10 33.86
C PRO A 23 19.95 -19.30 34.42
N LEU A 24 20.21 -18.26 35.24
CA LEU A 24 19.17 -17.38 35.76
C LEU A 24 18.62 -16.48 34.64
N VAL A 25 19.49 -15.84 33.86
CA VAL A 25 19.08 -15.03 32.69
C VAL A 25 18.29 -15.86 31.69
N MET A 26 18.74 -17.08 31.39
CA MET A 26 18.02 -17.97 30.47
C MET A 26 16.66 -18.42 30.97
N LYS A 27 16.51 -18.62 32.28
CA LYS A 27 15.20 -18.92 32.88
C LYS A 27 14.23 -17.76 32.66
N TRP A 28 14.68 -16.52 32.80
CA TRP A 28 13.88 -15.33 32.53
C TRP A 28 13.53 -15.20 31.05
N VAL A 29 14.51 -15.29 30.14
CA VAL A 29 14.26 -15.20 28.69
C VAL A 29 13.23 -16.22 28.23
N ARG A 30 13.35 -17.48 28.67
CA ARG A 30 12.39 -18.54 28.32
C ARG A 30 10.98 -18.25 28.83
N ARG A 31 10.86 -17.82 30.09
CA ARG A 31 9.55 -17.48 30.69
C ARG A 31 8.93 -16.29 29.98
N THR A 32 9.69 -15.22 29.79
CA THR A 32 9.22 -14.02 29.10
C THR A 32 8.83 -14.33 27.67
N HIS A 33 9.64 -15.08 26.90
CA HIS A 33 9.28 -15.52 25.55
C HIS A 33 7.97 -16.32 25.54
N MET A 34 7.82 -17.30 26.43
CA MET A 34 6.62 -18.14 26.49
C MET A 34 5.38 -17.33 26.86
N TYR A 35 5.42 -16.52 27.92
CA TYR A 35 4.24 -15.77 28.37
C TYR A 35 3.89 -14.61 27.44
N LEU A 36 4.86 -13.91 26.86
CA LEU A 36 4.58 -12.92 25.82
C LEU A 36 4.06 -13.58 24.54
N GLY A 37 4.56 -14.77 24.19
CA GLY A 37 4.02 -15.56 23.08
C GLY A 37 2.56 -15.99 23.31
N LEU A 38 2.22 -16.45 24.52
CA LEU A 38 0.83 -16.78 24.89
C LEU A 38 -0.08 -15.56 24.87
N LEU A 39 0.42 -14.41 25.34
CA LEU A 39 -0.32 -13.15 25.28
C LEU A 39 -0.56 -12.68 23.83
N LEU A 40 0.44 -12.86 22.95
CA LEU A 40 0.36 -12.52 21.52
C LEU A 40 -0.47 -13.50 20.70
N PHE A 41 -0.56 -14.76 21.11
CA PHE A 41 -1.12 -15.85 20.32
C PHE A 41 -2.49 -15.53 19.67
N PRO A 42 -3.54 -15.10 20.40
CA PRO A 42 -4.83 -14.81 19.77
C PRO A 42 -4.72 -13.70 18.72
N TRP A 43 -3.83 -12.74 18.93
CA TRP A 43 -3.62 -11.61 18.03
C TRP A 43 -2.88 -12.02 16.76
N MET A 44 -1.90 -12.91 16.88
CA MET A 44 -1.22 -13.49 15.71
C MET A 44 -2.17 -14.28 14.83
N ILE A 45 -3.19 -14.93 15.41
CA ILE A 45 -4.26 -15.55 14.61
C ILE A 45 -5.04 -14.48 13.86
N VAL A 46 -5.51 -13.43 14.53
CA VAL A 46 -6.30 -12.36 13.90
C VAL A 46 -5.51 -11.67 12.77
N PHE A 47 -4.27 -11.25 13.03
CA PHE A 47 -3.41 -10.59 12.03
C PHE A 47 -2.96 -11.54 10.92
N GLY A 48 -2.68 -12.81 11.25
CA GLY A 48 -2.32 -13.82 10.26
C GLY A 48 -3.47 -14.15 9.31
N VAL A 49 -4.68 -14.39 9.85
CA VAL A 49 -5.89 -14.65 9.06
C VAL A 49 -6.24 -13.44 8.20
N SER A 50 -6.24 -12.22 8.76
CA SER A 50 -6.51 -11.01 7.98
C SER A 50 -5.47 -10.75 6.89
N GLY A 51 -4.20 -11.13 7.10
CA GLY A 51 -3.16 -11.08 6.06
C GLY A 51 -3.49 -11.97 4.86
N VAL A 52 -4.00 -13.19 5.10
CA VAL A 52 -4.43 -14.10 4.03
C VAL A 52 -5.62 -13.53 3.24
N LEU A 53 -6.55 -12.87 3.92
CA LEU A 53 -7.73 -12.28 3.29
C LEU A 53 -7.41 -11.15 2.29
N PHE A 54 -6.24 -10.51 2.36
CA PHE A 54 -5.84 -9.53 1.34
C PHE A 54 -5.59 -10.15 -0.04
N ASN A 55 -5.09 -11.39 -0.09
CA ASN A 55 -4.87 -12.12 -1.33
C ASN A 55 -6.10 -12.94 -1.76
N HIS A 56 -7.04 -13.15 -0.84
CA HIS A 56 -8.26 -13.94 -1.05
C HIS A 56 -9.50 -13.15 -0.58
N PRO A 57 -9.86 -12.06 -1.28
CA PRO A 57 -10.95 -11.15 -0.88
C PRO A 57 -12.35 -11.76 -1.04
N ASP A 58 -12.46 -12.93 -1.64
CA ASP A 58 -13.66 -13.74 -1.83
C ASP A 58 -13.97 -14.65 -0.63
N VAL A 59 -12.97 -14.95 0.20
CA VAL A 59 -13.16 -15.81 1.38
C VAL A 59 -14.11 -15.16 2.37
N GLY A 60 -15.23 -15.86 2.63
CA GLY A 60 -16.27 -15.42 3.57
C GLY A 60 -17.24 -14.38 2.99
N GLU A 61 -17.18 -14.12 1.68
CA GLU A 61 -18.12 -13.26 0.95
C GLU A 61 -18.98 -14.08 -0.02
N ASP A 62 -20.18 -13.60 -0.33
CA ASP A 62 -21.09 -14.23 -1.29
C ASP A 62 -20.71 -13.77 -2.72
N VAL A 63 -19.58 -14.27 -3.21
CA VAL A 63 -19.03 -13.94 -4.53
C VAL A 63 -19.08 -15.18 -5.42
N ALA A 64 -19.84 -15.10 -6.51
CA ALA A 64 -19.83 -16.11 -7.55
C ALA A 64 -18.65 -15.84 -8.51
N VAL A 65 -17.67 -16.74 -8.53
CA VAL A 65 -16.51 -16.65 -9.43
C VAL A 65 -16.68 -17.66 -10.56
N ARG A 66 -16.52 -17.20 -11.80
CA ARG A 66 -16.55 -18.03 -13.00
C ARG A 66 -15.30 -17.79 -13.83
N GLU A 67 -14.52 -18.84 -14.05
CA GLU A 67 -13.40 -18.83 -14.99
C GLU A 67 -13.92 -18.99 -16.43
N VAL A 68 -13.33 -18.22 -17.34
CA VAL A 68 -13.61 -18.22 -18.77
C VAL A 68 -12.28 -18.54 -19.48
N PRO A 69 -12.08 -19.80 -19.92
CA PRO A 69 -10.85 -20.20 -20.58
C PRO A 69 -10.69 -19.50 -21.94
N ALA A 70 -9.46 -19.46 -22.45
CA ALA A 70 -9.11 -18.71 -23.66
C ALA A 70 -9.98 -19.04 -24.88
N GLU A 71 -10.25 -20.33 -25.12
CA GLU A 71 -11.10 -20.79 -26.21
C GLU A 71 -12.52 -20.23 -26.11
N GLN A 72 -13.07 -20.18 -24.90
CA GLN A 72 -14.40 -19.65 -24.65
C GLN A 72 -14.42 -18.12 -24.79
N LEU A 73 -13.39 -17.42 -24.29
CA LEU A 73 -13.32 -15.97 -24.41
C LEU A 73 -13.20 -15.56 -25.89
N GLN A 74 -12.38 -16.26 -26.66
CA GLN A 74 -12.22 -16.03 -28.09
C GLN A 74 -13.51 -16.33 -28.86
N ALA A 75 -14.21 -17.42 -28.52
CA ALA A 75 -15.47 -17.76 -29.17
C ALA A 75 -16.57 -16.70 -28.92
N ILE A 76 -16.60 -16.10 -27.73
CA ILE A 76 -17.63 -15.11 -27.34
C ILE A 76 -17.30 -13.71 -27.84
N THR A 77 -16.03 -13.30 -27.74
CA THR A 77 -15.63 -11.89 -27.93
C THR A 77 -14.74 -11.67 -29.16
N GLY A 78 -14.22 -12.75 -29.76
CA GLY A 78 -13.16 -12.68 -30.77
C GLY A 78 -11.77 -12.36 -30.21
N MET A 79 -11.64 -12.14 -28.89
CA MET A 79 -10.36 -11.82 -28.26
C MET A 79 -9.45 -13.05 -28.22
N ALA A 80 -8.31 -12.94 -28.88
CA ALA A 80 -7.23 -13.92 -28.80
C ALA A 80 -6.16 -13.46 -27.79
N PRO A 81 -5.29 -14.37 -27.32
CA PRO A 81 -4.09 -14.01 -26.56
C PRO A 81 -3.28 -12.93 -27.29
N VAL A 82 -2.84 -11.91 -26.55
CA VAL A 82 -2.07 -10.78 -27.08
C VAL A 82 -0.59 -11.04 -26.81
N ALA A 83 0.21 -11.16 -27.86
CA ALA A 83 1.66 -11.32 -27.73
C ALA A 83 2.33 -9.99 -27.30
N PRO A 84 2.94 -9.90 -26.10
CA PRO A 84 3.56 -8.67 -25.62
C PRO A 84 4.66 -8.14 -26.54
N GLU A 85 5.43 -9.03 -27.19
CA GLU A 85 6.51 -8.67 -28.11
C GLU A 85 5.96 -7.98 -29.35
N ALA A 86 4.81 -8.41 -29.85
CA ALA A 86 4.16 -7.79 -30.99
C ALA A 86 3.72 -6.37 -30.65
N VAL A 87 3.16 -6.17 -29.45
CA VAL A 87 2.77 -4.84 -28.96
C VAL A 87 3.99 -3.94 -28.76
N ALA A 88 5.05 -4.45 -28.14
CA ALA A 88 6.29 -3.70 -27.93
C ALA A 88 6.92 -3.27 -29.27
N LYS A 89 6.92 -4.16 -30.27
CA LYS A 89 7.43 -3.87 -31.62
C LYS A 89 6.62 -2.78 -32.28
N GLN A 90 5.30 -2.90 -32.27
CA GLN A 90 4.40 -1.91 -32.84
C GLN A 90 4.55 -0.54 -32.16
N LEU A 91 4.72 -0.51 -30.84
CA LEU A 91 4.96 0.73 -30.09
C LEU A 91 6.27 1.41 -30.53
N VAL A 92 7.35 0.66 -30.64
CA VAL A 92 8.65 1.19 -31.09
C VAL A 92 8.57 1.71 -32.53
N GLU A 93 7.89 0.98 -33.42
CA GLU A 93 7.63 1.42 -34.80
C GLU A 93 6.87 2.75 -34.84
N GLN A 94 5.82 2.91 -34.02
CA GLN A 94 5.05 4.16 -33.93
C GLN A 94 5.87 5.32 -33.35
N LEU A 95 6.69 5.07 -32.32
CA LEU A 95 7.56 6.10 -31.75
C LEU A 95 8.61 6.56 -32.78
N ASN A 96 9.13 5.65 -33.58
CA ASN A 96 10.06 5.97 -34.66
C ASN A 96 9.39 6.72 -35.81
N ALA A 97 8.15 6.36 -36.16
CA ALA A 97 7.36 7.10 -37.13
C ALA A 97 7.12 8.57 -36.71
N ASN A 98 7.09 8.84 -35.40
CA ASN A 98 6.97 10.18 -34.82
C ASN A 98 8.32 10.92 -34.64
N GLY A 99 9.37 10.49 -35.34
CA GLY A 99 10.69 11.12 -35.31
C GLY A 99 11.63 10.60 -34.21
N GLY A 100 11.25 9.52 -33.53
CA GLY A 100 12.13 8.80 -32.60
C GLY A 100 13.19 7.96 -33.31
N THR A 101 14.22 7.56 -32.57
CA THR A 101 15.22 6.58 -33.02
C THR A 101 15.44 5.56 -31.91
N TYR A 102 14.49 4.64 -31.80
CA TYR A 102 14.43 3.60 -30.77
C TYR A 102 14.52 2.22 -31.40
N ARG A 103 15.06 1.25 -30.67
CA ARG A 103 15.09 -0.16 -31.05
C ARG A 103 14.71 -1.00 -29.85
N LEU A 104 14.04 -2.12 -30.10
CA LEU A 104 13.89 -3.15 -29.07
C LEU A 104 15.25 -3.77 -28.77
N GLU A 105 15.48 -4.05 -27.49
CA GLU A 105 16.65 -4.78 -27.05
C GLU A 105 16.39 -6.29 -27.15
N SER A 106 17.29 -7.02 -27.80
CA SER A 106 17.09 -8.46 -28.07
C SER A 106 17.10 -9.34 -26.81
N SER A 107 17.61 -8.83 -25.68
CA SER A 107 17.55 -9.49 -24.37
C SER A 107 16.38 -9.04 -23.51
N SER A 108 15.49 -8.17 -24.01
CA SER A 108 14.29 -7.79 -23.26
C SER A 108 13.27 -8.93 -23.25
N ASP A 109 12.52 -9.04 -22.16
CA ASP A 109 11.40 -9.97 -21.97
C ASP A 109 10.09 -9.17 -21.79
N PRO A 110 9.47 -8.70 -22.88
CA PRO A 110 8.23 -7.93 -22.81
C PRO A 110 7.12 -8.79 -22.21
N HIS A 111 6.42 -8.25 -21.22
CA HIS A 111 5.26 -8.89 -20.59
C HIS A 111 4.28 -7.83 -20.11
N PHE A 112 3.02 -8.20 -19.91
CA PHE A 112 2.06 -7.32 -19.25
C PHE A 112 2.22 -7.42 -17.73
N SER A 113 2.39 -6.28 -17.06
CA SER A 113 2.36 -6.22 -15.59
C SER A 113 0.98 -5.82 -15.09
N GLY A 114 0.34 -6.74 -14.36
CA GLY A 114 -1.01 -6.57 -13.81
C GLY A 114 -2.12 -7.13 -14.70
N PHE A 115 -3.37 -6.82 -14.33
CA PHE A 115 -4.54 -7.35 -15.02
C PHE A 115 -5.39 -6.24 -15.64
N THR A 116 -6.06 -6.56 -16.74
CA THR A 116 -7.13 -5.70 -17.27
C THR A 116 -8.38 -5.93 -16.46
N VAL A 117 -8.77 -4.95 -15.64
CA VAL A 117 -9.96 -5.03 -14.79
C VAL A 117 -11.07 -4.18 -15.37
N LEU A 118 -12.19 -4.82 -15.69
CA LEU A 118 -13.40 -4.18 -16.21
C LEU A 118 -14.50 -4.27 -15.16
N LEU A 119 -15.18 -3.15 -14.90
CA LEU A 119 -16.30 -3.08 -13.96
C LEU A 119 -17.60 -3.01 -14.76
N ALA A 120 -18.54 -3.90 -14.46
CA ALA A 120 -19.85 -3.97 -15.09
C ALA A 120 -20.94 -4.01 -13.99
N PRO A 121 -21.37 -2.84 -13.47
CA PRO A 121 -22.45 -2.78 -12.49
C PRO A 121 -23.76 -3.30 -13.12
N GLY A 122 -24.54 -4.04 -12.33
CA GLY A 122 -25.86 -4.57 -12.71
C GLY A 122 -26.91 -4.26 -11.64
N GLU A 123 -28.14 -4.72 -11.84
CA GLU A 123 -29.22 -4.54 -10.86
C GLU A 123 -28.95 -5.38 -9.60
N GLY A 124 -28.57 -4.72 -8.49
CA GLY A 124 -28.30 -5.40 -7.22
C GLY A 124 -27.03 -6.24 -7.18
N VAL A 125 -26.19 -6.17 -8.22
CA VAL A 125 -24.90 -6.88 -8.29
C VAL A 125 -23.84 -5.99 -8.93
N ASN A 126 -22.58 -6.23 -8.58
CA ASN A 126 -21.44 -5.69 -9.29
C ASN A 126 -20.67 -6.84 -9.90
N ASN A 127 -20.47 -6.79 -11.22
CA ASN A 127 -19.61 -7.74 -11.92
C ASN A 127 -18.24 -7.11 -12.13
N ILE A 128 -17.20 -7.90 -11.89
CA ILE A 128 -15.82 -7.57 -12.17
C ILE A 128 -15.31 -8.61 -13.14
N VAL A 129 -14.79 -8.17 -14.28
CA VAL A 129 -14.15 -9.05 -15.27
C VAL A 129 -12.67 -8.74 -15.25
N ILE A 130 -11.86 -9.72 -14.87
CA ILE A 130 -10.40 -9.65 -14.88
C ILE A 130 -9.93 -10.43 -16.09
N VAL A 131 -9.30 -9.76 -17.05
CA VAL A 131 -8.79 -10.37 -18.28
C VAL A 131 -7.28 -10.49 -18.21
N ASN A 132 -6.77 -11.70 -18.46
CA ASN A 132 -5.37 -11.98 -18.70
C ASN A 132 -5.12 -11.83 -20.21
N LEU A 133 -4.37 -10.78 -20.60
CA LEU A 133 -4.10 -10.51 -22.00
C LEU A 133 -3.11 -11.51 -22.61
N ASP A 134 -2.17 -12.02 -21.81
CA ASP A 134 -1.14 -12.97 -22.27
C ASP A 134 -1.75 -14.33 -22.62
N GLU A 135 -2.69 -14.79 -21.80
CA GLU A 135 -3.36 -16.08 -21.98
C GLU A 135 -4.66 -15.98 -22.78
N GLY A 136 -5.21 -14.78 -22.94
CA GLY A 136 -6.55 -14.56 -23.48
C GLY A 136 -7.65 -15.19 -22.60
N SER A 137 -7.40 -15.42 -21.31
CA SER A 137 -8.36 -15.96 -20.35
C SER A 137 -9.03 -14.83 -19.55
N ALA A 138 -10.17 -15.12 -18.92
CA ALA A 138 -10.83 -14.15 -18.04
C ALA A 138 -11.46 -14.80 -16.82
N THR A 139 -11.54 -14.04 -15.73
CA THR A 139 -12.29 -14.41 -14.53
C THR A 139 -13.40 -13.39 -14.33
N VAL A 140 -14.64 -13.89 -14.22
CA VAL A 140 -15.82 -13.08 -13.94
C VAL A 140 -16.23 -13.31 -12.48
N SER A 141 -16.20 -12.26 -11.69
CA SER A 141 -16.63 -12.27 -10.29
C SER A 141 -17.89 -11.42 -10.14
N THR A 142 -18.97 -12.03 -9.66
CA THR A 142 -20.24 -11.35 -9.38
C THR A 142 -20.43 -11.25 -7.87
N ARG A 143 -20.58 -10.03 -7.36
CA ARG A 143 -20.84 -9.75 -5.95
C ARG A 143 -22.20 -9.08 -5.80
N SER A 144 -23.03 -9.55 -4.86
CA SER A 144 -24.26 -8.85 -4.50
C SER A 144 -23.97 -7.46 -3.91
N THR A 145 -24.63 -6.43 -4.41
CA THR A 145 -24.61 -5.07 -3.84
C THR A 145 -25.82 -4.81 -2.96
N VAL A 146 -26.81 -5.71 -2.97
CA VAL A 146 -27.98 -5.64 -2.10
C VAL A 146 -27.54 -6.01 -0.68
N SER A 147 -27.34 -4.99 0.14
CA SER A 147 -27.28 -5.20 1.59
C SER A 147 -28.65 -5.73 2.07
N PRO A 148 -28.71 -6.79 2.89
CA PRO A 148 -29.97 -7.35 3.39
C PRO A 148 -30.82 -6.37 4.22
N LYS A 149 -30.24 -5.23 4.61
CA LYS A 149 -30.94 -4.13 5.28
C LYS A 149 -30.91 -2.90 4.39
N PRO A 150 -32.02 -2.16 4.26
CA PRO A 150 -32.03 -0.90 3.54
C PRO A 150 -30.99 0.04 4.16
N LYS A 151 -30.11 0.59 3.32
CA LYS A 151 -29.25 1.71 3.70
C LYS A 151 -30.19 2.89 3.92
N LEU A 152 -30.61 3.11 5.16
CA LEU A 152 -31.36 4.30 5.52
C LEU A 152 -30.34 5.45 5.48
N GLU A 153 -30.12 6.01 4.30
CA GLU A 153 -29.27 7.17 4.12
C GLU A 153 -29.96 8.36 4.76
N ALA A 154 -29.15 9.23 5.37
CA ALA A 154 -29.72 10.45 5.91
C ALA A 154 -30.23 11.35 4.78
N PRO A 155 -31.28 12.16 5.01
CA PRO A 155 -31.81 13.07 3.99
C PRO A 155 -30.79 14.07 3.42
N PHE A 156 -29.70 14.31 4.16
CA PHE A 156 -28.59 15.21 3.82
C PHE A 156 -27.36 14.47 3.30
N ALA A 157 -27.43 13.14 3.09
CA ALA A 157 -26.29 12.37 2.63
C ALA A 157 -25.89 12.76 1.21
N GLY A 158 -24.65 13.21 1.04
CA GLY A 158 -24.12 13.69 -0.24
C GLY A 158 -24.22 15.21 -0.44
N ASP A 159 -24.88 15.93 0.46
CA ASP A 159 -24.96 17.40 0.40
C ASP A 159 -23.58 18.03 0.61
N THR A 160 -23.38 19.20 0.01
CA THR A 160 -22.18 20.01 0.23
C THR A 160 -22.55 21.26 1.03
N VAL A 161 -21.98 21.39 2.22
CA VAL A 161 -22.16 22.56 3.08
C VAL A 161 -20.87 23.37 3.10
N THR A 162 -20.97 24.67 2.83
CA THR A 162 -19.82 25.57 2.88
C THR A 162 -19.76 26.24 4.24
N LEU A 163 -18.65 26.04 4.97
CA LEU A 163 -18.34 26.74 6.22
C LEU A 163 -17.11 27.63 6.01
N PRO A 164 -17.26 28.89 5.57
CA PRO A 164 -16.14 29.72 5.13
C PRO A 164 -15.04 29.86 6.18
N GLU A 165 -15.41 30.08 7.44
CA GLU A 165 -14.48 30.28 8.56
C GLU A 165 -13.67 29.03 8.95
N TYR A 166 -14.22 27.85 8.65
CA TYR A 166 -13.66 26.54 8.97
C TYR A 166 -13.17 25.77 7.74
N SER A 167 -13.19 26.41 6.57
CA SER A 167 -12.69 25.83 5.33
C SER A 167 -11.17 25.60 5.40
N MET A 168 -10.67 24.62 4.65
CA MET A 168 -9.23 24.38 4.55
C MET A 168 -8.47 25.62 4.07
N ALA A 169 -9.06 26.42 3.18
CA ALA A 169 -8.48 27.68 2.73
C ALA A 169 -8.35 28.70 3.87
N ALA A 170 -9.36 28.82 4.74
CA ALA A 170 -9.30 29.70 5.91
C ALA A 170 -8.26 29.22 6.93
N ILE A 171 -8.12 27.90 7.11
CA ILE A 171 -7.09 27.30 7.97
C ILE A 171 -5.69 27.56 7.40
N GLU A 172 -5.47 27.34 6.11
CA GLU A 172 -4.21 27.63 5.42
C GLU A 172 -3.81 29.10 5.56
N ALA A 173 -4.75 30.02 5.37
CA ALA A 173 -4.50 31.45 5.53
C ALA A 173 -4.05 31.81 6.96
N LYS A 174 -4.68 31.19 7.98
CA LYS A 174 -4.29 31.38 9.39
C LYS A 174 -2.92 30.77 9.71
N LEU A 175 -2.55 29.67 9.05
CA LEU A 175 -1.29 28.94 9.26
C LEU A 175 -0.14 29.39 8.35
N ALA A 176 -0.39 30.24 7.36
CA ALA A 176 0.62 30.75 6.44
C ALA A 176 1.91 31.28 7.10
N PRO A 177 1.85 32.06 8.21
CA PRO A 177 3.07 32.57 8.85
C PRO A 177 3.74 31.58 9.79
N LEU A 178 3.19 30.37 10.01
CA LEU A 178 3.63 29.45 11.06
C LEU A 178 5.11 29.07 10.91
N LEU A 179 5.52 28.60 9.74
CA LEU A 179 6.90 28.14 9.51
C LEU A 179 7.91 29.29 9.60
N THR A 180 7.54 30.47 9.08
CA THR A 180 8.37 31.67 9.19
C THR A 180 8.53 32.11 10.64
N LYS A 181 7.46 32.10 11.44
CA LYS A 181 7.51 32.45 12.86
C LYS A 181 8.29 31.45 13.71
N LEU A 182 8.39 30.20 13.26
CA LEU A 182 9.13 29.13 13.92
C LEU A 182 10.56 28.96 13.37
N ASP A 183 10.99 29.82 12.44
CA ASP A 183 12.30 29.74 11.77
C ASP A 183 12.58 28.37 11.11
N VAL A 184 11.54 27.76 10.55
CA VAL A 184 11.64 26.47 9.86
C VAL A 184 11.89 26.74 8.36
N PRO A 185 13.01 26.25 7.77
CA PRO A 185 13.28 26.43 6.35
C PRO A 185 12.21 25.78 5.47
N ALA A 186 11.50 26.60 4.68
CA ALA A 186 10.43 26.12 3.81
C ALA A 186 10.43 26.85 2.46
N LYS A 187 10.17 26.13 1.37
CA LYS A 187 10.07 26.69 0.01
C LYS A 187 8.75 27.43 -0.23
N SER A 188 7.71 27.14 0.56
CA SER A 188 6.39 27.73 0.46
C SER A 188 5.66 27.65 1.80
N ALA A 189 4.59 28.44 1.94
CA ALA A 189 3.67 28.31 3.07
C ALA A 189 3.08 26.89 3.19
N PRO A 190 2.70 26.45 4.40
CA PRO A 190 1.97 25.20 4.59
C PRO A 190 0.73 25.14 3.71
N LYS A 191 0.53 24.01 3.03
CA LYS A 191 -0.68 23.70 2.26
C LYS A 191 -1.25 22.37 2.72
N SER A 192 -2.57 22.24 2.59
CA SER A 192 -3.27 20.99 2.85
C SER A 192 -2.79 19.89 1.90
N SER A 193 -2.73 18.67 2.42
CA SER A 193 -2.39 17.49 1.64
C SER A 193 -3.60 17.06 0.79
N PRO A 194 -3.41 16.69 -0.50
CA PRO A 194 -4.50 16.15 -1.31
C PRO A 194 -4.94 14.75 -0.85
N ARG A 195 -4.19 14.10 0.06
CA ARG A 195 -4.47 12.73 0.52
C ARG A 195 -5.47 12.65 1.67
N GLY A 196 -5.92 13.77 2.22
CA GLY A 196 -6.94 13.76 3.26
C GLY A 196 -7.15 15.11 3.94
N ALA A 197 -8.40 15.34 4.35
CA ALA A 197 -8.81 16.48 5.16
C ALA A 197 -9.43 15.99 6.48
N PRO A 198 -9.40 16.80 7.55
CA PRO A 198 -10.06 16.45 8.80
C PRO A 198 -11.55 16.20 8.61
N GLU A 199 -12.08 15.26 9.39
CA GLU A 199 -13.51 14.97 9.46
C GLU A 199 -14.06 15.38 10.82
N LEU A 200 -15.16 16.11 10.81
CA LEU A 200 -15.96 16.37 12.01
C LEU A 200 -17.02 15.27 12.11
N ARG A 201 -17.04 14.56 13.25
CA ARG A 201 -18.02 13.50 13.53
C ARG A 201 -18.81 13.86 14.78
N PHE A 202 -20.13 13.86 14.66
CA PHE A 202 -21.03 14.24 15.76
C PHE A 202 -22.37 13.51 15.66
N LYS A 203 -23.20 13.66 16.69
CA LYS A 203 -24.59 13.21 16.66
C LYS A 203 -25.49 14.43 16.58
N MET A 204 -26.56 14.34 15.79
CA MET A 204 -27.63 15.34 15.79
C MET A 204 -28.99 14.66 15.82
N LEU A 205 -30.00 15.43 16.22
CA LEU A 205 -31.40 15.02 16.21
C LEU A 205 -32.11 15.77 15.09
N ASP A 206 -33.02 15.09 14.39
CA ASP A 206 -33.92 15.76 13.46
C ASP A 206 -35.22 16.23 14.14
N ALA A 207 -36.14 16.79 13.36
CA ALA A 207 -37.44 17.27 13.83
C ALA A 207 -38.29 16.15 14.48
N ASN A 208 -38.06 14.89 14.13
CA ASN A 208 -38.76 13.72 14.65
C ASN A 208 -38.04 13.08 15.85
N GLN A 209 -37.02 13.75 16.42
CA GLN A 209 -36.15 13.20 17.48
C GLN A 209 -35.37 11.95 17.05
N GLN A 210 -35.23 11.69 15.75
CA GLN A 210 -34.37 10.61 15.28
C GLN A 210 -32.91 11.06 15.37
N ALA A 211 -32.08 10.23 16.00
CA ALA A 211 -30.66 10.49 16.14
C ALA A 211 -29.88 10.05 14.90
N TRP A 212 -28.98 10.91 14.43
CA TRP A 212 -28.12 10.69 13.26
C TRP A 212 -26.66 10.77 13.69
N ASN A 213 -25.85 9.80 13.28
CA ASN A 213 -24.39 9.92 13.28
C ASN A 213 -23.99 10.67 12.00
N VAL A 214 -23.43 11.86 12.14
CA VAL A 214 -23.09 12.76 11.03
C VAL A 214 -21.59 12.85 10.86
N THR A 215 -21.14 12.85 9.62
CA THR A 215 -19.75 13.09 9.23
C THR A 215 -19.69 14.27 8.26
N TYR A 216 -18.86 15.26 8.56
CA TYR A 216 -18.59 16.41 7.72
C TYR A 216 -17.12 16.46 7.35
N ASN A 217 -16.81 16.45 6.06
CA ASN A 217 -15.44 16.52 5.56
C ASN A 217 -15.02 17.98 5.33
N LEU A 218 -14.03 18.48 6.08
CA LEU A 218 -13.64 19.90 6.02
C LEU A 218 -12.99 20.31 4.69
N GLY A 219 -12.44 19.35 3.94
CA GLY A 219 -11.78 19.61 2.66
C GLY A 219 -12.75 19.79 1.50
N SER A 220 -13.75 18.91 1.43
CA SER A 220 -14.73 18.91 0.34
C SER A 220 -16.04 19.63 0.69
N GLY A 221 -16.34 19.82 1.98
CA GLY A 221 -17.64 20.30 2.45
C GLY A 221 -18.74 19.23 2.40
N LEU A 222 -18.42 18.00 2.01
CA LEU A 222 -19.39 16.91 1.92
C LEU A 222 -19.91 16.53 3.32
N VAL A 223 -21.23 16.36 3.41
CA VAL A 223 -21.95 15.87 4.58
C VAL A 223 -22.52 14.50 4.26
N ASP A 224 -22.33 13.57 5.19
CA ASP A 224 -22.94 12.25 5.13
C ASP A 224 -23.45 11.86 6.52
N GLY A 225 -24.40 10.93 6.57
CA GLY A 225 -24.97 10.49 7.82
C GLY A 225 -25.72 9.17 7.75
N ARG A 226 -25.92 8.60 8.93
CA ARG A 226 -26.74 7.38 9.13
C ARG A 226 -27.48 7.44 10.45
N PRO A 227 -28.60 6.72 10.60
CA PRO A 227 -29.29 6.64 11.89
C PRO A 227 -28.35 6.11 12.96
N ALA A 228 -28.45 6.65 14.17
CA ALA A 228 -27.55 6.33 15.27
C ALA A 228 -27.75 4.91 15.81
N ASP A 229 -28.95 4.38 15.65
CA ASP A 229 -29.42 3.04 16.03
C ASP A 229 -29.23 2.00 14.91
N ALA A 230 -28.97 2.43 13.68
CA ALA A 230 -28.72 1.53 12.57
C ALA A 230 -27.41 0.74 12.78
N ALA A 231 -27.55 -0.54 13.13
CA ALA A 231 -26.43 -1.47 13.23
C ALA A 231 -25.77 -1.63 11.86
N ARG A 232 -24.47 -1.28 11.76
CA ARG A 232 -23.66 -1.60 10.58
C ARG A 232 -23.15 -3.03 10.74
N VAL A 233 -23.74 -3.95 10.01
CA VAL A 233 -23.23 -5.32 9.93
C VAL A 233 -22.14 -5.33 8.88
N LEU A 234 -20.89 -5.21 9.31
CA LEU A 234 -19.73 -5.49 8.44
C LEU A 234 -19.64 -7.00 8.30
N SER A 235 -19.26 -7.51 7.12
CA SER A 235 -18.84 -8.89 7.00
C SER A 235 -17.58 -9.13 7.85
N VAL A 236 -17.28 -10.40 8.17
CA VAL A 236 -16.08 -10.75 8.94
C VAL A 236 -14.83 -10.30 8.18
N ASN A 237 -14.80 -10.48 6.85
CA ASN A 237 -13.70 -10.04 6.01
C ASN A 237 -13.54 -8.51 6.05
N GLU A 238 -14.62 -7.75 5.82
CA GLU A 238 -14.58 -6.28 5.86
C GLU A 238 -14.12 -5.75 7.23
N LEU A 239 -14.58 -6.37 8.33
CA LEU A 239 -14.17 -6.00 9.67
C LEU A 239 -12.68 -6.27 9.91
N LEU A 240 -12.21 -7.48 9.61
CA LEU A 240 -10.82 -7.90 9.84
C LEU A 240 -9.84 -7.10 8.99
N THR A 241 -10.15 -6.89 7.71
CA THR A 241 -9.36 -6.06 6.80
C THR A 241 -9.29 -4.63 7.30
N LYS A 242 -10.41 -4.03 7.73
CA LYS A 242 -10.42 -2.66 8.30
C LYS A 242 -9.58 -2.55 9.58
N LEU A 243 -9.67 -3.53 10.48
CA LEU A 243 -8.86 -3.56 11.68
C LEU A 243 -7.37 -3.71 11.37
N HIS A 244 -7.01 -4.58 10.41
CA HIS A 244 -5.62 -4.83 10.02
C HIS A 244 -4.94 -3.59 9.44
N VAL A 245 -5.65 -2.84 8.58
CA VAL A 245 -5.11 -1.62 7.96
C VAL A 245 -5.34 -0.38 8.81
N LEU A 246 -5.99 -0.47 9.97
CA LEU A 246 -6.21 0.69 10.83
C LEU A 246 -4.88 1.07 11.50
N HIS A 247 -4.29 2.17 11.03
CA HIS A 247 -3.00 2.71 11.47
C HIS A 247 -3.12 4.21 11.76
N HIS A 248 -2.12 4.74 12.47
CA HIS A 248 -2.06 6.09 13.06
C HIS A 248 -2.88 6.26 14.35
N TYR A 249 -2.35 7.10 15.23
CA TYR A 249 -3.05 7.51 16.43
C TYR A 249 -4.09 8.58 16.10
N PRO A 250 -5.36 8.41 16.54
CA PRO A 250 -6.35 9.46 16.44
C PRO A 250 -5.95 10.64 17.34
N SER A 251 -6.45 11.84 17.00
CA SER A 251 -6.19 13.06 17.77
C SER A 251 -6.79 13.07 19.18
N ASN A 252 -7.82 12.25 19.40
CA ASN A 252 -8.51 12.13 20.68
C ASN A 252 -8.25 10.76 21.32
N PHE A 253 -8.13 10.77 22.65
CA PHE A 253 -8.04 9.52 23.41
C PHE A 253 -9.36 8.75 23.36
N GLY A 254 -9.30 7.46 23.08
CA GLY A 254 -10.47 6.59 22.98
C GLY A 254 -10.09 5.16 22.56
N VAL A 255 -11.08 4.33 22.25
CA VAL A 255 -10.84 2.91 21.90
C VAL A 255 -9.96 2.76 20.65
N MET A 256 -10.12 3.64 19.65
CA MET A 256 -9.24 3.62 18.46
C MET A 256 -7.80 4.02 18.79
N TRP A 257 -7.60 4.88 19.80
CA TRP A 257 -6.26 5.20 20.29
C TRP A 257 -5.63 3.99 20.99
N LEU A 258 -6.41 3.32 21.85
CA LEU A 258 -5.98 2.09 22.50
C LEU A 258 -5.66 0.99 21.48
N TRP A 259 -6.41 0.91 20.38
CA TRP A 259 -6.10 0.01 19.27
C TRP A 259 -4.74 0.32 18.63
N ALA A 260 -4.45 1.59 18.33
CA ALA A 260 -3.15 1.97 17.78
C ALA A 260 -1.99 1.64 18.74
N LEU A 261 -2.15 1.94 20.04
CA LEU A 261 -1.18 1.52 21.06
C LEU A 261 -1.02 0.01 21.11
N PHE A 262 -2.13 -0.72 21.01
CA PHE A 262 -2.12 -2.17 21.02
C PHE A 262 -1.37 -2.76 19.82
N ALA A 263 -1.54 -2.16 18.64
CA ALA A 263 -0.80 -2.54 17.44
C ALA A 263 0.72 -2.33 17.61
N ASP A 264 1.14 -1.20 18.18
CA ASP A 264 2.56 -0.91 18.44
C ASP A 264 3.17 -1.88 19.46
N VAL A 265 2.47 -2.12 20.58
CA VAL A 265 2.90 -3.09 21.61
C VAL A 265 3.02 -4.48 21.00
N SER A 266 2.06 -4.89 20.17
CA SER A 266 2.11 -6.17 19.47
C SER A 266 3.32 -6.26 18.55
N GLY A 267 3.59 -5.22 17.76
CA GLY A 267 4.78 -5.14 16.90
C GLY A 267 6.09 -5.31 17.67
N VAL A 268 6.25 -4.59 18.78
CA VAL A 268 7.43 -4.71 19.66
C VAL A 268 7.56 -6.13 20.23
N MET A 269 6.45 -6.72 20.67
CA MET A 269 6.45 -8.07 21.21
C MET A 269 6.79 -9.13 20.14
N ILE A 270 6.35 -8.98 18.89
CA ILE A 270 6.71 -9.89 17.78
C ILE A 270 8.22 -9.84 17.53
N VAL A 271 8.81 -8.64 17.49
CA VAL A 271 10.26 -8.47 17.33
C VAL A 271 11.00 -9.15 18.48
N PHE A 272 10.59 -8.90 19.72
CA PHE A 272 11.17 -9.57 20.88
C PHE A 272 11.02 -11.09 20.79
N TRP A 273 9.86 -11.59 20.38
CA TRP A 273 9.56 -13.02 20.28
C TRP A 273 10.47 -13.70 19.23
N ALA A 274 10.65 -13.08 18.06
CA ALA A 274 11.57 -13.55 17.03
C ALA A 274 13.04 -13.59 17.52
N LEU A 275 13.52 -12.49 18.11
CA LEU A 275 14.90 -12.39 18.59
C LEU A 275 15.20 -13.35 19.76
N SER A 276 14.27 -13.47 20.71
CA SER A 276 14.41 -14.38 21.84
C SER A 276 14.32 -15.84 21.41
N GLY A 277 13.49 -16.17 20.41
CA GLY A 277 13.46 -17.49 19.76
C GLY A 277 14.80 -17.84 19.11
N LEU A 278 15.37 -16.91 18.33
CA LEU A 278 16.69 -17.07 17.72
C LEU A 278 17.79 -17.27 18.77
N PHE A 279 17.78 -16.46 19.83
CA PHE A 279 18.75 -16.55 20.92
C PHE A 279 18.65 -17.89 21.68
N MET A 280 17.44 -18.40 21.93
CA MET A 280 17.25 -19.71 22.56
C MET A 280 17.63 -20.85 21.62
N TRP A 281 17.27 -20.79 20.34
CA TRP A 281 17.67 -21.78 19.34
C TRP A 281 19.18 -21.88 19.22
N TRP A 282 19.87 -20.73 19.21
CA TRP A 282 21.33 -20.69 19.19
C TRP A 282 21.97 -21.46 20.35
N GLN A 283 21.28 -21.73 21.46
CA GLN A 283 21.84 -22.50 22.57
C GLN A 283 21.72 -24.01 22.40
N MET A 284 20.85 -24.46 21.49
CA MET A 284 20.65 -25.87 21.19
C MET A 284 21.77 -26.38 20.29
N ARG A 285 22.90 -26.77 20.88
CA ARG A 285 24.13 -27.18 20.16
C ARG A 285 23.91 -28.19 19.02
N PRO A 286 23.08 -29.24 19.18
CA PRO A 286 22.88 -30.24 18.11
C PRO A 286 22.19 -29.69 16.86
N THR A 287 21.33 -28.68 16.98
CA THR A 287 20.48 -28.19 15.88
C THR A 287 21.01 -26.90 15.22
N ARG A 288 22.17 -26.41 15.65
CA ARG A 288 22.78 -25.16 15.12
C ARG A 288 23.09 -25.25 13.65
N VAL A 289 23.72 -26.33 13.19
CA VAL A 289 24.14 -26.45 11.79
C VAL A 289 22.91 -26.47 10.87
N LEU A 290 21.89 -27.26 11.24
CA LEU A 290 20.63 -27.31 10.49
C LEU A 290 19.93 -25.96 10.44
N GLY A 291 19.80 -25.28 11.58
CA GLY A 291 19.12 -23.99 11.58
C GLY A 291 19.95 -22.85 10.97
N ILE A 292 21.29 -22.93 10.96
CA ILE A 292 22.13 -22.01 10.15
C ILE A 292 21.81 -22.24 8.67
N GLY A 293 21.79 -23.49 8.21
CA GLY A 293 21.42 -23.82 6.83
C GLY A 293 20.02 -23.30 6.47
N ALA A 294 19.02 -23.54 7.32
CA ALA A 294 17.66 -23.06 7.12
C ALA A 294 17.57 -21.52 7.09
N LEU A 295 18.27 -20.83 8.01
CA LEU A 295 18.27 -19.37 8.07
C LEU A 295 18.98 -18.77 6.85
N SER A 296 20.11 -19.33 6.43
CA SER A 296 20.82 -18.90 5.21
C SER A 296 19.95 -19.10 3.97
N LEU A 297 19.24 -20.23 3.85
CA LEU A 297 18.30 -20.47 2.76
C LEU A 297 17.16 -19.44 2.77
N ALA A 298 16.56 -19.19 3.94
CA ALA A 298 15.46 -18.23 4.07
C ALA A 298 15.89 -16.80 3.73
N ILE A 299 17.07 -16.36 4.19
CA ILE A 299 17.64 -15.05 3.84
C ILE A 299 17.94 -14.97 2.34
N GLY A 300 18.56 -16.01 1.76
CA GLY A 300 18.86 -16.05 0.33
C GLY A 300 17.61 -15.95 -0.53
N LEU A 301 16.58 -16.75 -0.22
CA LEU A 301 15.28 -16.70 -0.90
C LEU A 301 14.60 -15.33 -0.72
N GLY A 302 14.60 -14.79 0.50
CA GLY A 302 14.01 -13.49 0.79
C GLY A 302 14.68 -12.36 0.01
N LEU A 303 16.02 -12.34 -0.04
CA LEU A 303 16.77 -11.36 -0.83
C LEU A 303 16.53 -11.52 -2.33
N ALA A 304 16.39 -12.75 -2.83
CA ALA A 304 16.05 -12.99 -4.23
C ALA A 304 14.66 -12.44 -4.58
N VAL A 305 13.65 -12.71 -3.74
CA VAL A 305 12.29 -12.16 -3.93
C VAL A 305 12.30 -10.64 -3.86
N ILE A 306 12.91 -10.05 -2.81
CA ILE A 306 13.02 -8.59 -2.67
C ILE A 306 13.74 -7.98 -3.87
N GLY A 307 14.84 -8.57 -4.31
CA GLY A 307 15.59 -8.11 -5.47
C GLY A 307 14.74 -8.11 -6.73
N GLY A 308 14.03 -9.22 -7.01
CA GLY A 308 13.12 -9.32 -8.15
C GLY A 308 11.98 -8.29 -8.08
N THR A 309 11.34 -8.14 -6.92
CA THR A 309 10.28 -7.14 -6.71
C THR A 309 10.81 -5.71 -6.87
N LEU A 310 12.02 -5.40 -6.40
CA LEU A 310 12.62 -4.08 -6.57
C LEU A 310 12.90 -3.76 -8.03
N VAL A 311 13.36 -4.73 -8.82
CA VAL A 311 13.55 -4.57 -10.26
C VAL A 311 12.22 -4.20 -10.93
N ASP A 312 11.14 -4.90 -10.60
CA ASP A 312 9.80 -4.60 -11.14
C ASP A 312 9.29 -3.21 -10.71
N LEU A 313 9.42 -2.86 -9.42
CA LEU A 313 9.04 -1.55 -8.89
C LEU A 313 9.84 -0.39 -9.47
N GLN A 314 11.06 -0.65 -9.95
CA GLN A 314 11.98 0.36 -10.52
C GLN A 314 11.99 0.37 -12.06
N PHE A 315 11.27 -0.54 -12.73
CA PHE A 315 11.34 -0.73 -14.18
C PHE A 315 11.01 0.55 -14.96
N GLY A 316 9.98 1.29 -14.53
CA GLY A 316 9.60 2.57 -15.12
C GLY A 316 8.30 3.13 -14.56
N ASN A 317 8.09 4.45 -14.69
CA ASN A 317 6.92 5.14 -14.16
C ASN A 317 6.13 5.83 -15.29
N VAL A 318 4.95 5.31 -15.63
CA VAL A 318 3.92 6.11 -16.29
C VAL A 318 3.24 6.96 -15.21
N GLN A 319 3.19 8.28 -15.38
CA GLN A 319 2.57 9.19 -14.41
C GLN A 319 1.13 8.75 -14.10
N LYS A 320 0.87 8.44 -12.82
CA LYS A 320 -0.41 8.03 -12.22
C LYS A 320 -1.07 6.80 -12.87
N ARG A 321 -1.08 5.67 -12.14
CA ARG A 321 -2.10 4.61 -12.29
C ARG A 321 -3.48 5.19 -11.91
N THR A 322 -4.08 6.00 -12.76
CA THR A 322 -5.51 6.33 -12.70
C THR A 322 -6.19 5.46 -13.75
N GLY A 323 -6.87 4.39 -13.33
CA GLY A 323 -7.83 3.70 -14.20
C GLY A 323 -9.21 4.37 -14.13
N PRO A 324 -10.18 3.95 -14.96
CA PRO A 324 -10.13 3.79 -16.41
C PRO A 324 -10.78 4.99 -17.13
N GLY A 325 -10.35 5.27 -18.36
CA GLY A 325 -11.26 5.75 -19.41
C GLY A 325 -11.27 7.22 -19.80
N ASP A 326 -10.91 8.18 -18.94
CA ASP A 326 -10.88 9.58 -19.37
C ASP A 326 -9.49 9.97 -19.88
N GLY A 327 -9.28 9.71 -21.17
CA GLY A 327 -8.13 10.17 -21.93
C GLY A 327 -8.04 11.70 -21.96
N ALA A 328 -7.56 12.31 -20.90
CA ALA A 328 -6.89 13.59 -21.03
C ALA A 328 -5.59 13.32 -21.79
N GLN A 329 -5.58 13.61 -23.09
CA GLN A 329 -4.34 13.60 -23.88
C GLN A 329 -3.27 14.37 -23.10
N PRO A 330 -2.06 13.79 -22.91
CA PRO A 330 -0.95 14.55 -22.38
C PRO A 330 -0.76 15.78 -23.26
N LYS A 331 -0.76 16.98 -22.67
CA LYS A 331 -0.41 18.20 -23.42
C LYS A 331 0.93 17.96 -24.14
N PRO A 332 1.06 18.31 -25.43
CA PRO A 332 2.31 18.11 -26.15
C PRO A 332 3.44 18.74 -25.36
N LYS A 333 4.51 17.98 -25.14
CA LYS A 333 5.73 18.50 -24.52
C LYS A 333 6.20 19.70 -25.37
N PRO A 334 6.41 20.89 -24.77
CA PRO A 334 6.96 22.00 -25.54
C PRO A 334 8.29 21.56 -26.15
N ALA A 335 8.46 21.83 -27.45
CA ALA A 335 9.74 21.61 -28.11
C ALA A 335 10.85 22.32 -27.30
N PRO A 336 12.04 21.70 -27.15
CA PRO A 336 13.14 22.35 -26.47
C PRO A 336 13.43 23.69 -27.14
N ALA A 337 13.42 24.75 -26.33
CA ALA A 337 13.73 26.09 -26.80
C ALA A 337 15.20 26.15 -27.22
N GLY A 338 15.44 26.50 -28.48
CA GLY A 338 16.73 27.06 -28.91
C GLY A 338 17.43 26.32 -30.03
N GLU A 339 16.88 26.37 -31.25
CA GLU A 339 17.70 26.64 -32.43
C GLU A 339 17.02 27.76 -33.22
N THR A 340 17.31 29.01 -32.82
CA THR A 340 17.04 30.18 -33.65
C THR A 340 17.88 30.06 -34.92
N LYS A 341 17.25 29.62 -36.01
CA LYS A 341 17.76 29.76 -37.37
C LYS A 341 18.06 31.25 -37.64
N PRO A 342 19.28 31.65 -38.01
CA PRO A 342 19.58 33.04 -38.33
C PRO A 342 18.77 33.51 -39.54
N ALA A 343 18.15 34.68 -39.41
CA ALA A 343 17.44 35.35 -40.48
C ALA A 343 18.39 35.71 -41.63
N ALA A 344 17.98 35.41 -42.86
CA ALA A 344 18.69 35.81 -44.07
C ALA A 344 18.68 37.35 -44.21
N PRO A 345 19.79 37.97 -44.68
CA PRO A 345 19.85 39.41 -44.86
C PRO A 345 18.93 39.89 -46.00
N PRO A 346 18.38 41.12 -45.89
CA PRO A 346 17.46 41.65 -46.90
C PRO A 346 18.18 41.93 -48.22
N ALA A 347 17.55 41.49 -49.32
CA ALA A 347 18.00 41.74 -50.68
C ALA A 347 17.95 43.24 -51.01
N ALA A 348 19.01 43.71 -51.66
CA ALA A 348 19.15 45.07 -52.14
C ALA A 348 18.10 45.39 -53.22
N VAL A 349 17.50 46.57 -53.08
CA VAL A 349 16.66 47.22 -54.07
C VAL A 349 17.49 47.51 -55.32
N THR A 350 17.10 46.95 -56.46
CA THR A 350 17.48 47.46 -57.78
C THR A 350 16.23 48.03 -58.42
N THR A 351 16.25 49.34 -58.63
CA THR A 351 15.34 50.07 -59.51
C THR A 351 15.85 49.95 -60.95
N ASP A 352 14.90 49.91 -61.88
CA ASP A 352 14.91 50.38 -63.28
C ASP A 352 14.15 49.36 -64.13
N ALA A 353 12.87 49.60 -64.47
CA ALA A 353 12.35 50.53 -65.48
C ALA A 353 12.45 49.98 -66.91
N GLU A 354 11.29 50.00 -67.60
CA GLU A 354 11.08 49.85 -69.05
C GLU A 354 11.42 48.48 -69.66
N ALA A 355 10.77 47.95 -70.69
CA ALA A 355 9.69 48.34 -71.60
C ALA A 355 9.29 46.98 -72.25
N ASP A 356 8.02 46.60 -72.29
CA ASP A 356 7.14 46.80 -73.45
C ASP A 356 7.16 45.61 -74.45
N HIS A 357 5.96 45.33 -74.97
CA HIS A 357 5.60 44.49 -76.10
C HIS A 357 5.61 42.92 -76.05
N HIS A 358 4.36 42.43 -76.12
CA HIS A 358 3.81 41.21 -76.75
C HIS A 358 3.73 39.89 -75.98
#